data_AF-A0A348W836-F1
#
_entry.id   AF-A0A348W836-F1
#
_cell.length_a   1.000
_cell.length_b   1.000
_cell.length_c   1.000
_cell.angle_alpha   90.00
_cell.angle_beta   90.00
_cell.angle_gamma   90.00
#
_symmetry.space_group_name_H-M   'P 1'
#
loop_
_entity.id
_entity.type
_entity.pdbx_description
1 polymer ?
#
loop_
_entity_poly.entity_id
_entity_poly.type
_entity_poly.pdbx_seq_one_letter_code
_entity_poly.pdbx_strand_id
1 'polypeptide(L)' 'MYVAVKGGEKAIDNAHAWLAEERRGDPQVPELSLAQIREQMALAVNRVMSEGSLYDPDLAALAIKQS' A
#
# COMPACT_ATOMS: atom_id res chain seq x y z
N MET A 1 14.33 22.61 -32.79
CA MET A 1 14.76 23.24 -31.53
C MET A 1 14.02 22.53 -30.41
N TYR A 2 14.72 22.08 -29.36
CA TYR A 2 14.09 21.48 -28.16
C TYR A 2 13.97 22.53 -27.06
N VAL A 3 12.88 22.51 -26.31
CA VAL A 3 12.60 23.43 -25.19
C VAL A 3 12.20 22.65 -23.96
N ALA A 4 12.58 23.12 -22.78
CA ALA A 4 12.20 22.49 -21.53
C ALA A 4 10.68 22.62 -21.29
N VAL A 5 10.05 21.53 -20.86
CA VAL A 5 8.63 21.49 -20.49
C VAL A 5 8.47 20.91 -19.09
N LYS A 6 7.37 21.25 -18.41
CA LYS A 6 7.00 20.62 -17.14
C LYS A 6 6.27 19.31 -17.42
N GLY A 7 6.62 18.26 -16.68
CA GLY A 7 5.94 16.96 -16.76
C GLY A 7 6.10 16.09 -15.52
N GLY A 8 6.99 16.47 -14.59
CA GLY A 8 7.30 15.66 -13.41
C GLY A 8 6.10 15.41 -12.50
N GLU A 9 5.31 16.43 -12.18
CA GLU A 9 4.11 16.29 -11.33
C GLU A 9 3.11 15.29 -11.94
N LYS A 10 2.73 15.51 -13.20
CA LYS A 10 1.84 14.58 -13.92
C LYS A 10 2.41 13.16 -14.01
N ALA A 11 3.73 13.02 -14.14
CA ALA A 11 4.38 11.72 -14.15
C ALA A 11 4.31 11.03 -12.77
N ILE A 12 4.50 11.78 -11.68
CA ILE A 12 4.39 11.28 -10.31
C ILE A 12 2.95 10.85 -10.01
N ASP A 13 1.96 11.67 -10.37
CA ASP A 13 0.54 11.34 -10.16
C ASP A 13 0.15 10.05 -10.90
N ASN A 14 0.55 9.93 -12.17
CA ASN A 14 0.31 8.71 -12.95
C ASN A 14 1.03 7.49 -12.35
N ALA A 15 2.23 7.66 -11.79
CA ALA A 15 2.94 6.58 -11.13
C ALA A 15 2.22 6.12 -9.85
N HIS A 16 1.69 7.03 -9.05
CA HIS A 16 0.88 6.69 -7.86
C HIS A 16 -0.45 6.03 -8.24
N ALA A 17 -1.11 6.50 -9.30
CA ALA A 17 -2.34 5.89 -9.81
C ALA A 17 -2.08 4.45 -10.26
N TRP A 18 -1.02 4.24 -11.06
CA TRP A 18 -0.61 2.91 -11.49
C TRP A 18 -0.27 2.00 -10.30
N LEU A 19 0.48 2.48 -9.31
CA LEU A 19 0.80 1.71 -8.12
C LEU A 19 -0.46 1.32 -7.32
N ALA A 20 -1.46 2.19 -7.26
CA ALA A 20 -2.73 1.89 -6.60
C ALA A 20 -3.53 0.81 -7.34
N GLU A 21 -3.51 0.82 -8.68
CA GLU A 21 -4.12 -0.23 -9.52
C GLU A 21 -3.42 -1.57 -9.33
N GLU A 22 -2.08 -1.61 -9.40
CA GLU A 22 -1.29 -2.81 -9.14
C GLU A 22 -1.55 -3.39 -7.75
N ARG A 23 -1.59 -2.53 -6.72
CA ARG A 23 -1.89 -2.94 -5.34
C ARG A 23 -3.31 -3.48 -5.19
N ARG A 24 -4.30 -2.95 -5.94
CA ARG A 24 -5.68 -3.47 -5.90
C ARG A 24 -5.78 -4.83 -6.57
N GLY A 25 -5.03 -5.07 -7.64
CA GLY A 25 -5.10 -6.31 -8.42
C GLY A 25 -6.47 -6.53 -9.09
N ASP A 26 -6.81 -7.78 -9.39
CA ASP A 26 -8.07 -8.13 -10.07
C ASP A 26 -9.31 -7.75 -9.22
N PRO A 27 -10.20 -6.87 -9.73
CA PRO A 27 -11.44 -6.50 -9.04
C PRO A 27 -12.42 -7.65 -8.81
N GLN A 28 -12.30 -8.76 -9.55
CA GLN A 28 -13.12 -9.96 -9.34
C GLN A 28 -12.71 -10.71 -8.07
N VAL A 29 -11.49 -10.50 -7.59
CA VAL A 29 -11.03 -11.03 -6.30
C VAL A 29 -11.50 -10.07 -5.19
N PRO A 30 -12.21 -10.57 -4.15
CA PRO A 30 -12.59 -9.76 -3.01
C PRO A 30 -11.38 -9.12 -2.34
N GLU A 31 -11.52 -7.84 -2.00
CA GLU A 31 -10.45 -7.10 -1.35
C GLU A 31 -10.15 -7.63 0.06
N LEU A 32 -8.88 -7.67 0.45
CA LEU A 32 -8.49 -8.02 1.81
C LEU A 32 -9.00 -6.95 2.80
N SER A 33 -9.75 -7.41 3.80
CA SER A 33 -10.14 -6.58 4.95
C SER A 33 -8.98 -6.47 5.95
N LEU A 34 -8.98 -5.38 6.73
CA LEU A 34 -8.01 -5.22 7.82
C LEU A 34 -8.11 -6.35 8.85
N ALA A 35 -9.33 -6.81 9.14
CA ALA A 35 -9.55 -7.95 10.03
C ALA A 35 -8.91 -9.24 9.50
N GLN A 36 -8.99 -9.52 8.19
CA GLN A 36 -8.32 -10.68 7.61
C GLN A 36 -6.80 -10.59 7.79
N ILE A 37 -6.19 -9.43 7.52
CA ILE A 37 -4.74 -9.24 7.66
C ILE A 37 -4.34 -9.38 9.13
N ARG A 38 -5.07 -8.73 10.04
CA ARG A 38 -4.82 -8.77 11.49
C ARG A 38 -4.90 -10.18 12.06
N GLU A 39 -5.98 -10.90 11.75
CA GLU A 39 -6.27 -12.21 12.35
C GLU A 39 -5.53 -13.37 11.66
N GLN A 40 -5.34 -13.31 10.34
CA GLN A 40 -4.83 -14.44 9.55
C GLN A 40 -3.36 -14.29 9.16
N MET A 41 -2.79 -13.09 9.28
CA MET A 41 -1.38 -12.80 8.93
C MET A 41 -0.58 -12.29 10.15
N ALA A 42 -0.88 -12.83 11.34
CA ALA A 42 -0.31 -12.37 12.61
C ALA A 42 1.23 -12.27 12.63
N LEU A 43 1.95 -13.15 11.93
CA LEU A 43 3.43 -13.07 11.83
C LEU A 43 3.91 -11.82 11.08
N ALA A 44 3.22 -11.44 10.01
CA ALA A 44 3.54 -10.22 9.26
C ALA A 44 3.20 -8.97 10.08
N VAL A 45 2.04 -8.98 10.73
CA VAL A 45 1.59 -7.88 11.60
C VAL A 45 2.58 -7.68 12.77
N ASN A 46 2.99 -8.76 13.44
CA ASN A 46 3.98 -8.70 14.51
C ASN A 46 5.32 -8.14 14.04
N ARG A 47 5.77 -8.52 12.84
CA ARG A 47 7.00 -8.01 12.26
C ARG A 47 6.91 -6.50 11.99
N VAL A 48 5.81 -6.04 11.38
CA VAL A 48 5.59 -4.61 11.11
C VAL A 48 5.50 -3.80 12.40
N MET A 49 4.80 -4.27 13.43
CA MET A 49 4.78 -3.60 14.74
C MET A 49 6.18 -3.54 15.37
N SER A 50 6.96 -4.62 15.27
CA SER A 50 8.30 -4.70 15.85
C SER A 50 9.29 -3.77 15.16
N GLU A 51 9.32 -3.76 13.83
CA GLU A 51 10.22 -2.90 13.05
C GLU A 51 9.73 -1.43 13.07
N GLY A 52 8.42 -1.21 13.08
CA GLY A 52 7.80 0.13 13.16
C GLY A 52 7.79 0.74 14.57
N SER A 53 8.21 0.00 15.60
CA SER A 53 8.25 0.46 17.00
C SER A 53 6.91 1.00 17.53
N LEU A 54 5.79 0.45 17.05
CA LEU A 54 4.44 0.83 17.44
C LEU A 54 3.57 -0.41 17.64
N TYR A 55 3.08 -0.60 18.88
CA TYR A 55 2.14 -1.67 19.18
C TYR A 55 0.71 -1.22 18.87
N ASP A 56 0.32 -1.45 17.62
CA ASP A 56 -1.05 -1.26 17.14
C ASP A 56 -1.32 -2.25 15.99
N PRO A 57 -2.00 -3.38 16.25
CA PRO A 57 -2.26 -4.40 15.23
C PRO A 57 -3.13 -3.91 14.07
N ASP A 58 -4.03 -2.95 14.30
CA ASP A 58 -4.91 -2.42 13.26
C ASP A 58 -4.13 -1.47 12.34
N LEU A 59 -3.26 -0.62 12.89
CA LEU A 59 -2.36 0.22 12.09
C LEU A 59 -1.29 -0.59 11.34
N ALA A 60 -0.77 -1.66 11.95
CA ALA A 60 0.16 -2.55 11.26
C ALA A 60 -0.53 -3.30 10.11
N ALA A 61 -1.76 -3.78 10.31
CA ALA A 61 -2.57 -4.37 9.24
C ALA A 61 -2.87 -3.36 8.11
N LEU A 62 -3.15 -2.09 8.47
CA LEU A 62 -3.34 -1.01 7.51
C LEU A 62 -2.07 -0.72 6.72
N ALA A 63 -0.90 -0.67 7.37
CA ALA A 63 0.38 -0.45 6.72
C ALA A 63 0.70 -1.58 5.72
N ILE A 64 0.45 -2.84 6.10
CA ILE A 64 0.59 -4.00 5.19
C ILE A 64 -0.33 -3.84 3.99
N LYS A 65 -1.58 -3.41 4.20
CA LYS A 65 -2.55 -3.20 3.12
C LYS A 65 -2.16 -2.05 2.17
N GLN A 66 -1.41 -1.06 2.65
CA GLN A 66 -1.02 0.13 1.88
C GLN A 66 0.32 0.00 1.14
N SER A 67 1.15 -0.96 1.55
CA SER A 67 2.49 -1.20 1.01
C SER A 67 2.51 -1.54 -0.49
#